data_AF-A0A857NAF4-F1
#
_entry.id   AF-A0A857NAF4-F1
#
_cell.length_a   1.000
_cell.length_b   1.000
_cell.length_c   1.000
_cell.angle_alpha   90.00
_cell.angle_beta   90.00
_cell.angle_gamma   90.00
#
_symmetry.space_group_name_H-M   'P 1'
#
loop_
_entity.id
_entity.type
_entity.pdbx_description
1 polymer ?
#
loop_
_entity_poly.entity_id
_entity_poly.type
_entity_poly.pdbx_seq_one_letter_code
_entity_poly.pdbx_strand_id
1 'polypeptide(L)'
;MMLVWLLVLVVLAVGWLMGRGASEGLEDSDRVGREKVVAVKAEDADEWLERDGVFILDVHTPEQQHLAGTDAFIPYDQVAENVNKLPEDKGVPILVYCRSGSMSKIAAEKLVEMGYRKVFDLVGGVQAYRESHAGVLIKPERVDLGEVDYVKGAELEFRLVNNTPTELTVTRLTGSCSCTIPSMEEVTVGAYEEVPVKVVFVPSVHGDDSDLGDLTRQIYIETDNPNFKNLSAEFTAIVKRK
;
A
#
# COMPACT_ATOMS: atom_id res chain seq x y z
N MET A 1 31.43 77.84 -7.44
CA MET A 1 31.25 76.51 -8.05
C MET A 1 31.68 75.32 -7.16
N MET A 2 32.36 75.52 -6.01
CA MET A 2 32.90 74.42 -5.19
C MET A 2 32.08 74.12 -3.90
N LEU A 3 31.14 74.99 -3.52
CA LEU A 3 30.31 74.83 -2.30
C LEU A 3 29.01 74.05 -2.52
N VAL A 4 28.54 73.90 -3.77
CA VAL A 4 27.29 73.20 -4.08
C VAL A 4 27.48 71.67 -4.08
N TRP A 5 28.69 71.19 -4.36
CA TRP A 5 29.02 69.75 -4.38
C TRP A 5 29.28 69.14 -2.99
N LEU A 6 29.65 69.96 -2.00
CA LEU A 6 29.92 69.50 -0.63
C LEU A 6 28.62 69.23 0.16
N LEU A 7 27.53 69.92 -0.17
CA LEU A 7 26.21 69.71 0.46
C LEU A 7 25.50 68.44 -0.05
N VAL A 8 25.72 68.04 -1.31
CA VAL A 8 25.09 66.84 -1.90
C VAL A 8 25.70 65.54 -1.33
N LEU A 9 27.00 65.53 -1.02
CA LEU A 9 27.67 64.36 -0.43
C LEU A 9 27.33 64.13 1.04
N VAL A 10 27.05 65.19 1.81
CA VAL A 10 26.65 65.07 3.22
C VAL A 10 25.21 64.55 3.34
N VAL A 11 24.30 64.95 2.45
CA VAL A 11 22.90 64.47 2.46
C VAL A 11 22.81 62.99 2.06
N LEU A 12 23.65 62.50 1.15
CA LEU A 12 23.68 61.09 0.76
C LEU A 12 24.34 60.19 1.82
N ALA A 13 25.34 60.68 2.55
CA ALA A 13 25.97 59.93 3.64
C ALA A 13 25.05 59.79 4.88
N VAL A 14 24.26 60.81 5.21
CA VAL A 14 23.30 60.76 6.32
C VAL A 14 22.09 59.86 5.98
N GLY A 15 21.64 59.85 4.72
CA GLY A 15 20.58 58.94 4.26
C GLY A 15 20.98 57.46 4.33
N TRP A 16 22.25 57.13 4.08
CA TRP A 16 22.77 55.76 4.21
C TRP A 16 23.00 55.32 5.66
N LEU A 17 23.26 56.27 6.58
CA LEU A 17 23.44 56.02 8.00
C LEU A 17 22.12 55.94 8.80
N MET A 18 21.03 56.54 8.32
CA MET A 18 19.71 56.45 8.96
C MET A 18 18.82 55.32 8.43
N GLY A 19 19.21 54.64 7.34
CA GLY A 19 18.42 53.57 6.71
C GLY A 19 18.78 52.14 7.14
N ARG A 20 19.74 51.94 8.07
CA ARG A 20 20.30 50.61 8.39
C ARG A 20 19.94 50.07 9.78
N GLY A 21 18.90 50.59 10.42
CA GLY A 21 18.50 50.10 11.74
C GLY A 21 17.05 50.36 12.05
N ALA A 22 16.17 49.43 11.63
CA ALA A 22 14.92 49.04 12.30
C ALA A 22 13.99 48.30 11.33
N SER A 23 14.31 47.05 10.98
CA SER A 23 13.29 46.10 10.50
C SER A 23 13.76 44.65 10.67
N GLU A 24 14.21 44.30 11.87
CA GLU A 24 14.40 42.90 12.26
C GLU A 24 13.91 42.77 13.70
N GLY A 25 12.81 42.07 13.91
CA GLY A 25 12.33 41.77 15.25
C GLY A 25 10.82 41.77 15.42
N LEU A 26 10.07 41.11 14.53
CA LEU A 26 8.72 40.62 14.80
C LEU A 26 8.44 39.37 13.95
N GLU A 27 9.16 38.27 14.20
CA GLU A 27 8.83 36.94 13.65
C GLU A 27 9.67 35.83 14.31
N ASP A 28 9.62 35.68 15.63
CA ASP A 28 10.07 34.41 16.26
C ASP A 28 9.45 34.21 17.65
N SER A 29 8.18 33.81 17.71
CA SER A 29 7.60 33.27 18.96
C SER A 29 6.84 31.95 18.79
N ASP A 30 6.94 31.30 17.62
CA ASP A 30 6.20 30.06 17.32
C ASP A 30 7.09 28.80 17.22
N ARG A 31 8.34 28.87 17.68
CA ARG A 31 9.28 27.73 17.70
C ARG A 31 9.19 26.88 18.97
N VAL A 32 8.00 26.72 19.55
CA VAL A 32 7.74 25.56 20.41
C VAL A 32 7.55 24.38 19.46
N GLY A 33 8.47 23.43 19.49
CA GLY A 33 8.60 22.34 18.52
C GLY A 33 7.33 21.52 18.33
N ARG A 34 6.48 21.94 17.39
CA ARG A 34 5.40 21.11 16.86
C ARG A 34 6.04 19.90 16.21
N GLU A 35 5.79 18.72 16.76
CA GLU A 35 6.10 17.45 16.11
C GLU A 35 5.48 17.50 14.71
N LYS A 36 6.32 17.34 13.69
CA LYS A 36 5.85 17.48 12.30
C LYS A 36 5.28 16.15 11.83
N VAL A 37 4.16 16.23 11.11
CA VAL A 37 3.67 15.11 10.29
C VAL A 37 4.76 14.76 9.27
N VAL A 38 5.09 13.47 9.19
CA VAL A 38 6.08 12.94 8.24
C VAL A 38 5.36 12.37 7.04
N ALA A 39 5.71 12.83 5.84
CA ALA A 39 5.15 12.31 4.60
C ALA A 39 5.69 10.92 4.28
N VAL A 40 4.80 9.98 3.96
CA VAL A 40 5.11 8.65 3.42
C VAL A 40 4.66 8.61 1.97
N LYS A 41 5.56 8.24 1.06
CA LYS A 41 5.20 8.12 -0.35
C LYS A 41 4.47 6.81 -0.60
N ALA A 42 3.70 6.78 -1.68
CA ALA A 42 2.92 5.62 -2.05
C ALA A 42 3.79 4.38 -2.27
N GLU A 43 4.98 4.54 -2.87
CA GLU A 43 5.90 3.43 -3.17
C GLU A 43 6.50 2.80 -1.90
N ASP A 44 6.53 3.54 -0.79
CA ASP A 44 7.06 3.07 0.49
C ASP A 44 5.95 2.49 1.39
N ALA A 45 4.68 2.53 0.95
CA ALA A 45 3.53 2.25 1.81
C ALA A 45 3.47 0.81 2.34
N ASP A 46 3.87 -0.18 1.53
CA ASP A 46 3.89 -1.59 1.94
C ASP A 46 4.78 -1.80 3.18
N GLU A 47 5.93 -1.11 3.26
CA GLU A 47 6.80 -1.16 4.45
C GLU A 47 6.12 -0.65 5.72
N TRP A 48 5.09 0.19 5.60
CA TRP A 48 4.32 0.68 6.73
C TRP A 48 3.13 -0.20 7.05
N LEU A 49 2.40 -0.67 6.03
CA LEU A 49 1.22 -1.53 6.17
C LEU A 49 1.58 -2.91 6.75
N GLU A 50 2.78 -3.41 6.47
CA GLU A 50 3.26 -4.72 6.95
C GLU A 50 4.11 -4.63 8.23
N ARG A 51 4.43 -3.41 8.70
CA ARG A 51 5.32 -3.23 9.85
C ARG A 51 4.57 -3.41 11.17
N ASP A 52 5.06 -4.34 11.97
CA ASP A 52 4.63 -4.53 13.35
C ASP A 52 4.74 -3.25 14.19
N GLY A 53 3.70 -2.96 14.97
CA GLY A 53 3.68 -1.85 15.92
C GLY A 53 3.45 -0.48 15.29
N VAL A 54 3.07 -0.41 14.01
CA VAL A 54 2.45 0.78 13.40
C VAL A 54 0.94 0.64 13.50
N PHE A 55 0.26 1.71 13.89
CA PHE A 55 -1.21 1.79 13.86
C PHE A 55 -1.67 2.43 12.55
N ILE A 56 -2.49 1.72 11.78
CA ILE A 56 -2.95 2.14 10.46
C ILE A 56 -4.38 2.68 10.55
N LEU A 57 -4.56 3.95 10.18
CA LEU A 57 -5.81 4.69 10.34
C LEU A 57 -6.35 5.20 8.99
N ASP A 58 -7.53 4.71 8.60
CA ASP A 58 -8.32 5.31 7.52
C ASP A 58 -9.22 6.41 8.07
N VAL A 59 -9.22 7.56 7.40
CA VAL A 59 -10.05 8.70 7.80
C VAL A 59 -11.01 9.21 6.72
N HIS A 60 -11.13 8.50 5.60
CA HIS A 60 -11.96 8.96 4.50
C HIS A 60 -13.46 8.90 4.83
N THR A 61 -14.15 10.02 4.62
CA THR A 61 -15.63 10.06 4.69
C THR A 61 -16.21 10.42 3.33
N PRO A 62 -17.22 9.69 2.82
CA PRO A 62 -17.80 8.46 3.38
C PRO A 62 -16.79 7.30 3.43
N GLU A 63 -17.07 6.29 4.25
CA GLU A 63 -16.23 5.09 4.40
C GLU A 63 -15.97 4.42 3.05
N GLN A 64 -14.75 3.91 2.86
CA GLN A 64 -14.27 3.29 1.62
C GLN A 64 -13.72 1.89 1.92
N GLN A 65 -13.42 1.13 0.86
CA GLN A 65 -12.62 -0.09 1.00
C GLN A 65 -11.24 0.27 1.56
N HIS A 66 -10.90 -0.32 2.70
CA HIS A 66 -9.65 -0.06 3.40
C HIS A 66 -8.45 -0.75 2.74
N LEU A 67 -7.26 -0.23 3.03
CA LEU A 67 -6.02 -0.94 2.75
C LEU A 67 -5.90 -2.14 3.71
N ALA A 68 -5.28 -3.22 3.25
CA ALA A 68 -4.97 -4.35 4.11
C ALA A 68 -4.12 -3.88 5.31
N GLY A 69 -4.38 -4.40 6.50
CA GLY A 69 -3.70 -4.00 7.72
C GLY A 69 -4.28 -2.76 8.42
N THR A 70 -5.40 -2.19 7.94
CA THR A 70 -6.07 -1.06 8.62
C THR A 70 -6.62 -1.47 9.98
N ASP A 71 -6.16 -0.82 11.05
CA ASP A 71 -6.58 -1.10 12.43
C ASP A 71 -7.91 -0.42 12.80
N ALA A 72 -8.13 0.79 12.28
CA ALA A 72 -9.34 1.54 12.57
C ALA A 72 -9.76 2.46 11.44
N PHE A 73 -11.07 2.71 11.40
CA PHE A 73 -11.70 3.77 10.63
C PHE A 73 -12.27 4.85 11.58
N ILE A 74 -11.89 6.10 11.35
CA ILE A 74 -12.42 7.28 12.06
C ILE A 74 -12.55 8.44 11.08
N PRO A 75 -13.75 9.01 10.83
CA PRO A 75 -13.89 10.19 9.97
C PRO A 75 -12.91 11.30 10.35
N TYR A 76 -12.27 11.92 9.36
CA TYR A 76 -11.18 12.88 9.57
C TYR A 76 -11.52 14.04 10.52
N ASP A 77 -12.80 14.42 10.57
CA ASP A 77 -13.35 15.49 11.39
C ASP A 77 -13.80 15.03 12.79
N GLN A 78 -13.73 13.73 13.09
CA GLN A 78 -14.16 13.11 14.35
C GLN A 78 -13.03 12.45 15.15
N VAL A 79 -11.77 12.65 14.74
CA VAL A 79 -10.58 12.05 15.38
C VAL A 79 -10.50 12.38 16.88
N ALA A 80 -10.82 13.62 17.26
CA ALA A 80 -10.78 14.07 18.65
C ALA A 80 -11.91 13.46 19.52
N GLU A 81 -13.00 13.04 18.91
CA GLU A 81 -14.17 12.46 19.59
C GLU A 81 -14.03 10.94 19.76
N ASN A 82 -13.14 10.31 18.98
CA ASN A 82 -12.94 8.86 18.91
C ASN A 82 -11.57 8.43 19.46
N VAL A 83 -11.04 9.12 20.49
CA VAL A 83 -9.71 8.84 21.05
C VAL A 83 -9.57 7.42 21.57
N ASN A 84 -10.68 6.81 22.01
CA ASN A 84 -10.75 5.43 22.48
C ASN A 84 -10.49 4.38 21.39
N LYS A 85 -10.53 4.76 20.11
CA LYS A 85 -10.16 3.90 18.97
C LYS A 85 -8.69 4.05 18.56
N LEU A 86 -7.98 5.02 19.14
CA LEU A 86 -6.58 5.28 18.83
C LEU A 86 -5.68 4.67 19.90
N PRO A 87 -4.37 4.49 19.62
CA PRO A 87 -3.42 4.01 20.62
C PRO A 87 -3.39 4.90 21.88
N GLU A 88 -3.45 4.27 23.05
CA GLU A 88 -3.33 5.00 24.33
C GLU A 88 -1.93 5.63 24.47
N ASP A 89 -0.88 4.91 24.07
CA ASP A 89 0.49 5.42 24.02
C ASP A 89 0.71 6.33 22.80
N LYS A 90 0.90 7.62 23.08
CA LYS A 90 1.17 8.67 22.08
C LYS A 90 2.52 8.52 21.34
N GLY A 91 3.36 7.58 21.77
CA GLY A 91 4.61 7.20 21.11
C GLY A 91 4.49 6.13 20.03
N VAL A 92 3.32 5.50 19.89
CA VAL A 92 3.03 4.53 18.82
C VAL A 92 2.99 5.27 17.47
N PRO A 93 3.73 4.80 16.45
CA PRO A 93 3.61 5.30 15.08
C PRO A 93 2.18 5.15 14.56
N ILE A 94 1.63 6.22 13.99
CA ILE A 94 0.34 6.20 13.30
C ILE A 94 0.57 6.53 11.84
N LEU A 95 0.24 5.61 10.93
CA LEU A 95 0.09 5.91 9.50
C LEU A 95 -1.37 6.28 9.25
N VAL A 96 -1.60 7.50 8.81
CA VAL A 96 -2.93 8.01 8.47
C VAL A 96 -3.05 8.10 6.96
N TYR A 97 -4.19 7.67 6.43
CA TYR A 97 -4.50 7.82 5.02
C TYR A 97 -5.98 8.11 4.80
N CYS A 98 -6.30 8.59 3.60
CA CYS A 98 -7.67 8.68 3.11
C CYS A 98 -7.68 8.34 1.62
N ARG A 99 -8.71 8.72 0.86
CA ARG A 99 -8.77 8.45 -0.58
C ARG A 99 -7.65 9.13 -1.40
N SER A 100 -7.44 10.43 -1.21
CA SER A 100 -6.55 11.25 -2.05
C SER A 100 -5.54 12.12 -1.26
N GLY A 101 -5.41 11.91 0.04
CA GLY A 101 -4.50 12.64 0.95
C GLY A 101 -5.07 13.90 1.62
N SER A 102 -6.13 14.52 1.08
CA SER A 102 -6.61 15.81 1.62
C SER A 102 -7.16 15.70 3.05
N MET A 103 -7.95 14.66 3.33
CA MET A 103 -8.54 14.44 4.66
C MET A 103 -7.53 13.88 5.67
N SER A 104 -6.61 13.02 5.22
CA SER A 104 -5.57 12.45 6.09
C SER A 104 -4.62 13.52 6.59
N LYS A 105 -4.30 14.52 5.76
CA LYS A 105 -3.53 15.69 6.20
C LYS A 105 -4.18 16.43 7.37
N ILE A 106 -5.49 16.67 7.31
CA ILE A 106 -6.24 17.35 8.38
C ILE A 106 -6.24 16.49 9.65
N ALA A 107 -6.52 15.19 9.52
CA ALA A 107 -6.51 14.26 10.63
C ALA A 107 -5.12 14.12 11.27
N ALA A 108 -4.06 14.08 10.46
CA ALA A 108 -2.68 13.99 10.92
C ALA A 108 -2.27 15.22 11.73
N GLU A 109 -2.61 16.42 11.26
CA GLU A 109 -2.42 17.66 12.02
C GLU A 109 -3.19 17.60 13.35
N LYS A 110 -4.43 17.08 13.33
CA LYS A 110 -5.22 16.93 14.55
C LYS A 110 -4.61 15.95 15.56
N LEU A 111 -4.06 14.83 15.09
CA LEU A 111 -3.36 13.87 15.94
C LEU A 111 -2.13 14.48 16.59
N VAL A 112 -1.35 15.28 15.86
CA VAL A 112 -0.23 16.03 16.42
C VAL A 112 -0.70 17.01 17.51
N GLU A 113 -1.78 17.76 17.27
CA GLU A 113 -2.36 18.65 18.29
C GLU A 113 -2.81 17.90 19.56
N MET A 114 -3.25 16.65 19.41
CA MET A 114 -3.65 15.76 20.49
C MET A 114 -2.45 15.09 21.21
N GLY A 115 -1.22 15.38 20.78
CA GLY A 115 0.02 14.95 21.41
C GLY A 115 0.60 13.63 20.86
N TYR A 116 0.11 13.11 19.73
CA TYR A 116 0.75 11.97 19.07
C TYR A 116 2.06 12.39 18.42
N ARG A 117 3.13 11.67 18.76
CA ARG A 117 4.51 12.09 18.49
C ARG A 117 5.10 11.58 17.19
N LYS A 118 4.45 10.57 16.62
CA LYS A 118 4.91 9.84 15.43
C LYS A 118 3.74 9.67 14.47
N VAL A 119 3.40 10.75 13.77
CA VAL A 119 2.30 10.77 12.80
C VAL A 119 2.87 10.80 11.40
N PHE A 120 2.45 9.84 10.59
CA PHE A 120 2.85 9.65 9.21
C PHE A 120 1.62 9.80 8.32
N ASP A 121 1.72 10.55 7.23
CA ASP A 121 0.64 10.76 6.27
C ASP A 121 0.99 10.09 4.95
N LEU A 122 0.12 9.18 4.48
CA LEU A 122 0.26 8.55 3.17
C LEU A 122 -0.09 9.56 2.07
N VAL A 123 0.93 10.11 1.43
CA VAL A 123 0.79 11.15 0.42
C VAL A 123 0.03 10.60 -0.79
N GLY A 124 -1.03 11.31 -1.18
CA GLY A 124 -1.91 10.89 -2.28
C GLY A 124 -2.91 9.79 -1.90
N GLY A 125 -2.85 9.28 -0.66
CA GLY A 125 -3.80 8.32 -0.10
C GLY A 125 -3.88 7.00 -0.88
N VAL A 126 -5.04 6.35 -0.78
CA VAL A 126 -5.34 5.08 -1.44
C VAL A 126 -5.19 5.16 -2.96
N GLN A 127 -5.46 6.31 -3.59
CA GLN A 127 -5.30 6.47 -5.04
C GLN A 127 -3.84 6.31 -5.46
N ALA A 128 -2.93 7.08 -4.85
CA ALA A 128 -1.51 6.97 -5.18
C ALA A 128 -0.94 5.60 -4.82
N TYR A 129 -1.39 5.00 -3.72
CA TYR A 129 -1.05 3.62 -3.37
C TYR A 129 -1.44 2.64 -4.47
N ARG A 130 -2.70 2.65 -4.89
CA ARG A 130 -3.23 1.75 -5.92
C ARG A 130 -2.57 1.98 -7.29
N GLU A 131 -2.27 3.23 -7.64
CA GLU A 131 -1.56 3.56 -8.88
C GLU A 131 -0.12 3.03 -8.89
N SER A 132 0.60 3.16 -7.76
CA SER A 132 1.98 2.65 -7.64
C SER A 132 2.07 1.13 -7.56
N HIS A 133 0.98 0.45 -7.16
CA HIS A 133 0.90 -1.02 -7.01
C HIS A 133 -0.01 -1.67 -8.05
N ALA A 134 -0.28 -0.98 -9.17
CA ALA A 134 -1.17 -1.47 -10.21
C ALA A 134 -0.61 -2.75 -10.85
N GLY A 135 -1.36 -3.85 -10.72
CA GLY A 135 -0.89 -5.17 -11.13
C GLY A 135 -2.00 -6.21 -11.15
N VAL A 136 -1.78 -7.30 -11.89
CA VAL A 136 -2.52 -8.54 -11.70
C VAL A 136 -1.53 -9.60 -11.22
N LEU A 137 -1.85 -10.29 -10.13
CA LEU A 137 -0.92 -11.20 -9.45
C LEU A 137 -1.63 -12.52 -9.11
N ILE A 138 -0.86 -13.60 -8.99
CA ILE A 138 -1.32 -14.84 -8.37
C ILE A 138 -0.58 -15.01 -7.05
N LYS A 139 -1.32 -15.16 -5.95
CA LYS A 139 -0.74 -15.31 -4.59
C LYS A 139 -1.11 -16.66 -3.97
N PRO A 140 -0.17 -17.36 -3.31
CA PRO A 140 1.28 -17.16 -3.42
C PRO A 140 1.78 -17.53 -4.83
N GLU A 141 2.96 -17.06 -5.24
CA GLU A 141 3.54 -17.43 -6.54
C GLU A 141 4.00 -18.89 -6.60
N ARG A 142 4.40 -19.44 -5.43
CA ARG A 142 4.83 -20.83 -5.26
C ARG A 142 4.26 -21.45 -3.98
N VAL A 143 3.81 -22.69 -4.08
CA VAL A 143 3.41 -23.54 -2.93
C VAL A 143 4.26 -24.81 -2.90
N ASP A 144 4.77 -25.20 -1.73
CA ASP A 144 5.33 -26.55 -1.53
C ASP A 144 4.32 -27.41 -0.76
N LEU A 145 3.81 -28.46 -1.41
CA LEU A 145 2.85 -29.40 -0.81
C LEU A 145 3.53 -30.44 0.07
N GLY A 146 4.86 -30.56 0.04
CA GLY A 146 5.57 -31.64 0.71
C GLY A 146 5.20 -33.01 0.15
N GLU A 147 4.96 -33.99 1.01
CA GLU A 147 4.62 -35.35 0.57
C GLU A 147 3.14 -35.48 0.16
N VAL A 148 2.93 -35.92 -1.07
CA VAL A 148 1.60 -36.21 -1.62
C VAL A 148 1.45 -37.71 -1.87
N ASP A 149 0.31 -38.25 -1.46
CA ASP A 149 -0.06 -39.64 -1.75
C ASP A 149 -0.51 -39.76 -3.22
N TYR A 150 0.07 -40.70 -3.95
CA TYR A 150 -0.18 -40.88 -5.38
C TYR A 150 -1.67 -41.10 -5.72
N VAL A 151 -2.42 -41.80 -4.87
CA VAL A 151 -3.84 -42.13 -5.14
C VAL A 151 -4.75 -41.01 -4.65
N LYS A 152 -4.46 -40.43 -3.49
CA LYS A 152 -5.32 -39.37 -2.90
C LYS A 152 -5.13 -38.02 -3.57
N GLY A 153 -3.92 -37.73 -4.07
CA GLY A 153 -3.61 -36.41 -4.60
C GLY A 153 -3.62 -35.33 -3.53
N ALA A 154 -3.83 -34.09 -3.96
CA ALA A 154 -3.91 -32.92 -3.09
C ALA A 154 -4.86 -31.86 -3.68
N GLU A 155 -5.36 -30.99 -2.81
CA GLU A 155 -6.04 -29.76 -3.18
C GLU A 155 -5.24 -28.58 -2.63
N LEU A 156 -5.16 -27.51 -3.41
CA LEU A 156 -4.54 -26.25 -3.01
C LEU A 156 -5.30 -25.07 -3.60
N GLU A 157 -5.09 -23.89 -3.03
CA GLU A 157 -5.75 -22.67 -3.46
C GLU A 157 -4.71 -21.56 -3.66
N PHE A 158 -4.82 -20.89 -4.81
CA PHE A 158 -4.18 -19.61 -5.08
C PHE A 158 -5.23 -18.50 -5.04
N ARG A 159 -4.79 -17.24 -5.07
CA ARG A 159 -5.63 -16.05 -5.19
C ARG A 159 -5.24 -15.30 -6.45
N LEU A 160 -6.19 -15.04 -7.35
CA LEU A 160 -6.00 -14.09 -8.45
C LEU A 160 -6.37 -12.70 -7.94
N VAL A 161 -5.39 -11.81 -7.91
CA VAL A 161 -5.50 -10.46 -7.36
C VAL A 161 -5.53 -9.45 -8.50
N ASN A 162 -6.56 -8.61 -8.56
CA ASN A 162 -6.67 -7.51 -9.51
C ASN A 162 -6.44 -6.16 -8.81
N ASN A 163 -5.19 -5.70 -8.78
CA ASN A 163 -4.84 -4.37 -8.25
C ASN A 163 -5.01 -3.25 -9.31
N THR A 164 -5.87 -3.43 -10.31
CA THR A 164 -6.10 -2.42 -11.34
C THR A 164 -7.44 -1.69 -11.11
N PRO A 165 -7.62 -0.47 -11.65
CA PRO A 165 -8.88 0.28 -11.51
C PRO A 165 -10.04 -0.26 -12.36
N THR A 166 -9.82 -1.33 -13.13
CA THR A 166 -10.79 -1.91 -14.05
C THR A 166 -11.07 -3.36 -13.69
N GLU A 167 -12.26 -3.83 -13.98
CA GLU A 167 -12.58 -5.26 -13.92
C GLU A 167 -11.63 -6.06 -14.82
N LEU A 168 -11.30 -7.27 -14.38
CA LEU A 168 -10.42 -8.22 -15.06
C LEU A 168 -11.22 -9.48 -15.41
N THR A 169 -11.19 -9.92 -16.66
CA THR A 169 -11.82 -11.19 -17.07
C THR A 169 -10.77 -12.24 -17.37
N VAL A 170 -10.88 -13.40 -16.73
CA VAL A 170 -10.13 -14.61 -17.06
C VAL A 170 -10.70 -15.21 -18.33
N THR A 171 -9.87 -15.24 -19.38
CA THR A 171 -10.23 -15.78 -20.70
C THR A 171 -9.81 -17.23 -20.87
N ARG A 172 -8.79 -17.68 -20.12
CA ARG A 172 -8.33 -19.08 -20.12
C ARG A 172 -7.70 -19.44 -18.79
N LEU A 173 -7.99 -20.65 -18.31
CA LEU A 173 -7.43 -21.22 -17.09
C LEU A 173 -7.00 -22.67 -17.39
N THR A 174 -5.72 -22.98 -17.24
CA THR A 174 -5.17 -24.30 -17.60
C THR A 174 -4.08 -24.76 -16.65
N GLY A 175 -3.98 -26.06 -16.37
CA GLY A 175 -2.82 -26.65 -15.70
C GLY A 175 -1.73 -27.08 -16.69
N SER A 176 -0.50 -27.25 -16.20
CA SER A 176 0.64 -27.71 -17.00
C SER A 176 0.55 -29.17 -17.43
N CYS A 177 -0.32 -29.95 -16.80
CA CYS A 177 -0.54 -31.37 -17.07
C CYS A 177 -1.99 -31.73 -16.75
N SER A 178 -2.50 -32.82 -17.33
CA SER A 178 -3.84 -33.35 -17.04
C SER A 178 -4.06 -33.71 -15.57
N CYS A 179 -3.00 -33.98 -14.81
CA CYS A 179 -3.07 -34.19 -13.36
C CYS A 179 -3.24 -32.88 -12.56
N THR A 180 -3.22 -31.71 -13.20
CA THR A 180 -3.34 -30.39 -12.55
C THR A 180 -4.57 -29.68 -13.08
N ILE A 181 -5.63 -29.63 -12.26
CA ILE A 181 -6.95 -29.19 -12.68
C ILE A 181 -7.32 -27.90 -11.92
N PRO A 182 -7.00 -26.72 -12.46
CA PRO A 182 -7.44 -25.47 -11.87
C PRO A 182 -8.92 -25.18 -12.16
N SER A 183 -9.60 -24.51 -11.24
CA SER A 183 -10.97 -24.04 -11.38
C SER A 183 -11.22 -22.74 -10.60
N MET A 184 -12.22 -21.99 -11.05
CA MET A 184 -12.68 -20.73 -10.45
C MET A 184 -14.22 -20.72 -10.48
N GLU A 185 -14.84 -20.12 -9.46
CA GLU A 185 -16.29 -19.94 -9.40
C GLU A 185 -16.73 -18.75 -10.25
N GLU A 186 -15.99 -17.65 -10.16
CA GLU A 186 -16.18 -16.42 -10.93
C GLU A 186 -14.99 -16.23 -11.87
N VAL A 187 -15.28 -15.92 -13.14
CA VAL A 187 -14.24 -15.64 -14.15
C VAL A 187 -13.91 -14.15 -14.26
N THR A 188 -14.63 -13.30 -13.53
CA THR A 188 -14.42 -11.85 -13.45
C THR A 188 -13.90 -11.50 -12.07
N VAL A 189 -12.96 -10.56 -12.00
CA VAL A 189 -12.40 -10.04 -10.74
C VAL A 189 -12.58 -8.53 -10.75
N GLY A 190 -13.32 -7.99 -9.78
CA GLY A 190 -13.55 -6.55 -9.69
C GLY A 190 -12.27 -5.76 -9.46
N ALA A 191 -12.36 -4.45 -9.64
CA ALA A 191 -11.23 -3.55 -9.41
C ALA A 191 -10.81 -3.57 -7.93
N TYR A 192 -9.53 -3.83 -7.66
CA TYR A 192 -8.97 -3.96 -6.32
C TYR A 192 -9.59 -5.10 -5.49
N GLU A 193 -10.03 -6.16 -6.16
CA GLU A 193 -10.55 -7.38 -5.57
C GLU A 193 -9.63 -8.57 -5.85
N GLU A 194 -9.89 -9.67 -5.14
CA GLU A 194 -9.22 -10.94 -5.35
C GLU A 194 -10.21 -12.10 -5.25
N VAL A 195 -9.98 -13.14 -6.05
CA VAL A 195 -10.82 -14.34 -6.08
C VAL A 195 -9.98 -15.61 -5.92
N PRO A 196 -10.52 -16.67 -5.30
CA PRO A 196 -9.82 -17.93 -5.16
C PRO A 196 -9.71 -18.68 -6.50
N VAL A 197 -8.56 -19.31 -6.71
CA VAL A 197 -8.27 -20.23 -7.81
C VAL A 197 -7.93 -21.58 -7.19
N LYS A 198 -8.89 -22.50 -7.22
CA LYS A 198 -8.71 -23.84 -6.65
C LYS A 198 -7.99 -24.73 -7.63
N VAL A 199 -7.10 -25.59 -7.14
CA VAL A 199 -6.36 -26.55 -7.95
C VAL A 199 -6.52 -27.92 -7.33
N VAL A 200 -7.00 -28.87 -8.13
CA VAL A 200 -7.03 -30.29 -7.78
C VAL A 200 -5.86 -30.97 -8.47
N PHE A 201 -4.99 -31.59 -7.68
CA PHE A 201 -3.81 -32.32 -8.15
C PHE A 201 -4.01 -33.83 -8.01
N VAL A 202 -4.08 -34.54 -9.13
CA VAL A 202 -4.40 -35.98 -9.22
C VAL A 202 -3.30 -36.73 -9.99
N PRO A 203 -2.17 -37.08 -9.35
CA PRO A 203 -1.07 -37.76 -10.02
C PRO A 203 -1.45 -39.15 -10.55
N SER A 204 -2.42 -39.83 -9.94
CA SER A 204 -2.88 -41.14 -10.41
C SER A 204 -3.61 -41.15 -11.75
N VAL A 205 -3.91 -40.00 -12.36
CA VAL A 205 -4.71 -39.93 -13.61
C VAL A 205 -4.06 -40.66 -14.78
N HIS A 206 -2.73 -40.80 -14.78
CA HIS A 206 -1.98 -41.51 -15.82
C HIS A 206 -1.95 -43.04 -15.60
N GLY A 207 -2.16 -43.49 -14.36
CA GLY A 207 -2.16 -44.92 -14.02
C GLY A 207 -0.80 -45.61 -14.10
N ASP A 208 0.27 -44.85 -14.35
CA ASP A 208 1.66 -45.32 -14.37
C ASP A 208 2.54 -44.54 -13.39
N ASP A 209 3.83 -44.86 -13.35
CA ASP A 209 4.79 -44.30 -12.40
C ASP A 209 5.39 -42.94 -12.85
N SER A 210 4.88 -42.33 -13.93
CA SER A 210 5.41 -41.06 -14.46
C SER A 210 5.19 -39.85 -13.54
N ASP A 211 4.22 -39.94 -12.63
CA ASP A 211 3.93 -38.92 -11.60
C ASP A 211 4.35 -39.37 -10.18
N LEU A 212 5.47 -40.10 -10.06
CA LEU A 212 6.12 -40.38 -8.78
C LEU A 212 7.40 -39.55 -8.60
N GLY A 213 7.78 -39.31 -7.34
CA GLY A 213 8.97 -38.54 -6.98
C GLY A 213 8.73 -37.03 -6.95
N ASP A 214 9.79 -36.27 -7.18
CA ASP A 214 9.73 -34.80 -7.12
C ASP A 214 9.05 -34.25 -8.37
N LEU A 215 7.91 -33.59 -8.18
CA LEU A 215 7.14 -32.97 -9.24
C LEU A 215 7.03 -31.47 -9.04
N THR A 216 7.09 -30.77 -10.17
CA THR A 216 6.76 -29.36 -10.29
C THR A 216 5.64 -29.21 -11.28
N ARG A 217 4.60 -28.47 -10.92
CA ARG A 217 3.41 -28.23 -11.74
C ARG A 217 3.07 -26.75 -11.70
N GLN A 218 2.45 -26.29 -12.78
CA GLN A 218 2.06 -24.89 -12.92
C GLN A 218 0.59 -24.78 -13.29
N ILE A 219 0.00 -23.66 -12.91
CA ILE A 219 -1.25 -23.17 -13.48
C ILE A 219 -0.95 -21.95 -14.34
N TYR A 220 -1.74 -21.77 -15.39
CA TYR A 220 -1.67 -20.65 -16.30
C TYR A 220 -3.03 -19.96 -16.36
N ILE A 221 -3.02 -18.64 -16.23
CA ILE A 221 -4.20 -17.78 -16.32
C ILE A 221 -3.96 -16.79 -17.46
N GLU A 222 -4.88 -16.74 -18.42
CA GLU A 222 -4.93 -15.68 -19.41
C GLU A 222 -6.06 -14.71 -19.10
N THR A 223 -5.82 -13.42 -19.31
CA THR A 223 -6.79 -12.36 -19.02
C THR A 223 -7.06 -11.49 -20.26
N ASP A 224 -8.13 -10.70 -20.19
CA ASP A 224 -8.45 -9.66 -21.17
C ASP A 224 -7.60 -8.39 -21.03
N ASN A 225 -6.85 -8.26 -19.93
CA ASN A 225 -5.98 -7.11 -19.71
C ASN A 225 -4.68 -7.24 -20.53
N PRO A 226 -4.41 -6.34 -21.50
CA PRO A 226 -3.26 -6.47 -22.40
C PRO A 226 -1.90 -6.32 -21.69
N ASN A 227 -1.86 -5.63 -20.54
CA ASN A 227 -0.65 -5.47 -19.75
C ASN A 227 -0.36 -6.69 -18.87
N PHE A 228 -1.41 -7.47 -18.55
CA PHE A 228 -1.32 -8.64 -17.68
C PHE A 228 -1.94 -9.88 -18.34
N LYS A 229 -1.60 -10.07 -19.61
CA LYS A 229 -2.26 -11.06 -20.46
C LYS A 229 -2.05 -12.50 -19.99
N ASN A 230 -0.85 -12.82 -19.50
CA ASN A 230 -0.47 -14.17 -19.12
C ASN A 230 0.13 -14.17 -17.71
N LEU A 231 -0.40 -14.99 -16.83
CA LEU A 231 0.10 -15.22 -15.49
C LEU A 231 0.33 -16.72 -15.25
N SER A 232 1.22 -17.04 -14.33
CA SER A 232 1.45 -18.42 -13.90
C SER A 232 1.81 -18.47 -12.43
N ALA A 233 1.40 -19.54 -11.76
CA ALA A 233 1.86 -19.88 -10.42
C ALA A 233 2.27 -21.35 -10.39
N GLU A 234 3.17 -21.69 -9.46
CA GLU A 234 3.80 -22.99 -9.38
C GLU A 234 3.48 -23.70 -8.07
N PHE A 235 3.44 -25.03 -8.09
CA PHE A 235 3.57 -25.80 -6.87
C PHE A 235 4.50 -27.01 -7.04
N THR A 236 5.08 -27.44 -5.94
CA THR A 236 5.94 -28.62 -5.85
C THR A 236 5.34 -29.68 -4.94
N ALA A 237 5.66 -30.95 -5.21
CA ALA A 237 5.26 -32.08 -4.38
C ALA A 237 6.25 -33.24 -4.52
N ILE A 238 6.40 -34.02 -3.44
CA ILE A 238 7.09 -35.32 -3.45
C ILE A 238 6.01 -36.40 -3.46
N VAL A 239 5.72 -36.97 -4.62
CA VAL A 239 4.64 -37.94 -4.78
C VAL A 239 5.13 -39.36 -4.48
N LYS A 240 4.44 -40.05 -3.57
CA LYS A 240 4.77 -41.42 -3.15
C LYS A 240 3.55 -42.32 -3.15
N ARG A 241 3.76 -43.61 -3.43
CA ARG A 241 2.78 -44.66 -3.09
C ARG A 241 2.91 -44.94 -1.58
N LYS A 242 1.83 -44.75 -0.84
CA LYS A 242 1.73 -45.18 0.57
C LYS A 242 0.97 -46.49 0.66
#